data_AF-A0A3D0M7G5-F1
#
_entry.id   AF-A0A3D0M7G5-F1
#
_cell.length_a   1.000
_cell.length_b   1.000
_cell.length_c   1.000
_cell.angle_alpha   90.00
_cell.angle_beta   90.00
_cell.angle_gamma   90.00
#
_symmetry.space_group_name_H-M   'P 1'
#
loop_
_entity.id
_entity.type
_entity.pdbx_description
1 polymer ?
#
loop_
_entity_poly.entity_id
_entity_poly.type
_entity_poly.pdbx_seq_one_letter_code
_entity_poly.pdbx_strand_id
1 'polypeptide(L)'
;EQGGVRPVVVLQNDQGNLCSPTVIAAAVTSKVGKKTWQPTHLTITNPNLPKDSVVLLEQIRTLDKKRLIEKVGSLSLVQVKEIDLKLSTSFGLDLNYEDVLNSLSRPKRGRKK
;
A
#
# COMPACT_ATOMS: atom_id res chain seq x y z
N GLU A 1 2.86 14.47 -14.32
CA GLU A 1 3.23 13.69 -13.12
C GLU A 1 3.96 14.62 -12.15
N GLN A 2 3.80 14.50 -10.82
CA GLN A 2 4.64 15.32 -9.92
C GLN A 2 6.09 14.84 -10.03
N GLY A 3 6.96 15.66 -10.62
CA GLY A 3 8.38 15.38 -10.81
C GLY A 3 9.17 15.46 -9.50
N GLY A 4 10.16 14.59 -9.34
CA GLY A 4 11.06 14.52 -8.19
C GLY A 4 11.26 13.09 -7.66
N VAL A 5 12.38 12.86 -6.98
CA VAL A 5 12.59 11.65 -6.18
C VAL A 5 11.74 11.75 -4.92
N ARG A 6 10.89 10.75 -4.68
CA ARG A 6 10.02 10.71 -3.50
C ARG A 6 9.94 9.31 -2.93
N PRO A 7 9.77 9.15 -1.61
CA PRO A 7 9.48 7.86 -1.01
C PRO A 7 8.15 7.32 -1.54
N VAL A 8 8.07 6.00 -1.62
CA VAL A 8 6.86 5.26 -1.97
C VAL A 8 6.70 4.08 -1.01
N VAL A 9 5.45 3.65 -0.79
CA VAL A 9 5.16 2.40 -0.09
C VAL A 9 4.86 1.34 -1.15
N VAL A 10 5.60 0.24 -1.15
CA VAL A 10 5.29 -0.92 -2.00
C VAL A 10 4.07 -1.63 -1.43
N LEU A 11 3.04 -1.80 -2.26
CA LEU A 11 1.74 -2.40 -1.91
C LEU A 11 1.57 -3.80 -2.53
N GLN A 12 2.33 -4.10 -3.58
CA GLN A 12 2.24 -5.37 -4.27
C GLN A 12 2.66 -6.52 -3.34
N ASN A 13 1.97 -7.66 -3.46
CA ASN A 13 2.30 -8.87 -2.72
C ASN A 13 3.70 -9.42 -3.07
N ASP A 14 4.26 -10.24 -2.18
CA ASP A 14 5.63 -10.75 -2.30
C ASP A 14 5.88 -11.58 -3.56
N GLN A 15 4.89 -12.38 -3.99
CA GLN A 15 5.04 -13.18 -5.21
C GLN A 15 5.15 -12.29 -6.46
N GLY A 16 4.34 -11.24 -6.53
CA GLY A 16 4.44 -10.22 -7.57
C GLY A 16 5.77 -9.48 -7.50
N ASN A 17 6.21 -9.10 -6.29
CA ASN A 17 7.50 -8.44 -6.06
C ASN A 17 8.68 -9.33 -6.47
N LEU A 18 8.56 -10.65 -6.39
CA LEU A 18 9.63 -11.57 -6.81
C LEU A 18 9.67 -11.73 -8.33
N CYS A 19 8.52 -11.98 -8.96
CA CYS A 19 8.47 -12.40 -10.37
C CYS A 19 8.35 -11.27 -11.39
N SER A 20 7.76 -10.13 -11.01
CA SER A 20 7.49 -9.04 -11.96
C SER A 20 8.69 -8.09 -12.12
N PRO A 21 8.93 -7.51 -13.30
CA PRO A 21 9.85 -6.37 -13.44
C PRO A 21 9.30 -5.08 -12.81
N THR A 22 8.02 -5.05 -12.43
CA THR A 22 7.35 -3.89 -11.83
C THR A 22 6.86 -4.15 -10.41
N VAL A 23 6.56 -3.07 -9.69
CA VAL A 23 5.88 -3.07 -8.38
C VAL A 23 4.68 -2.12 -8.41
N ILE A 24 3.65 -2.42 -7.62
CA ILE A 24 2.56 -1.49 -7.34
C ILE A 24 2.91 -0.72 -6.07
N ALA A 25 2.87 0.61 -6.12
CA ALA A 25 3.27 1.46 -5.01
C ALA A 25 2.37 2.70 -4.85
N ALA A 26 2.19 3.14 -3.60
CA ALA A 26 1.55 4.41 -3.27
C ALA A 26 2.58 5.51 -3.01
N ALA A 27 2.25 6.73 -3.43
CA ALA A 27 3.08 7.90 -3.19
C ALA A 27 3.11 8.31 -1.72
N VAL A 28 4.26 8.78 -1.24
CA VAL A 28 4.40 9.41 0.09
C VAL A 28 4.67 10.90 -0.08
N THR A 29 4.02 11.73 0.73
CA THR A 29 4.22 13.19 0.76
C THR A 29 4.52 13.68 2.17
N SER A 30 5.42 14.63 2.31
CA SER A 30 5.71 15.27 3.60
C SER A 30 4.81 16.50 3.88
N LYS A 31 3.68 16.61 3.17
CA LYS A 31 2.72 17.73 3.27
C LYS A 31 1.55 17.33 4.17
N VAL A 32 1.84 17.13 5.45
CA VAL A 32 0.91 16.56 6.45
C VAL A 32 -0.30 17.46 6.76
N GLY A 33 -0.23 18.76 6.46
CA GLY A 33 -1.29 19.73 6.81
C GLY A 33 -2.42 19.92 5.78
N LYS A 34 -2.43 19.21 4.65
CA LYS A 34 -3.50 19.33 3.64
C LYS A 34 -4.41 18.11 3.68
N LYS A 35 -5.71 18.34 3.87
CA LYS A 35 -6.77 17.32 3.78
C LYS A 35 -6.55 16.13 4.72
N THR A 36 -6.21 16.40 5.98
CA THR A 36 -6.01 15.41 7.06
C THR A 36 -7.20 14.48 7.28
N TRP A 37 -8.40 14.87 6.84
CA TRP A 37 -9.64 14.11 6.95
C TRP A 37 -9.83 13.06 5.85
N GLN A 38 -8.97 12.99 4.83
CA GLN A 38 -9.16 12.04 3.73
C GLN A 38 -9.02 10.60 4.22
N PRO A 39 -10.03 9.73 3.99
CA PRO A 39 -10.02 8.38 4.53
C PRO A 39 -8.88 7.53 3.95
N THR A 40 -8.39 7.85 2.75
CA THR A 40 -7.29 7.18 2.04
C THR A 40 -5.89 7.59 2.53
N HIS A 41 -5.79 8.53 3.48
CA HIS A 41 -4.51 9.04 3.98
C HIS A 41 -4.05 8.26 5.19
N LEU A 42 -2.78 7.82 5.20
CA LEU A 42 -2.15 7.22 6.36
C LEU A 42 -0.91 8.03 6.75
N THR A 43 -0.92 8.58 7.96
CA THR A 43 0.25 9.25 8.52
C THR A 43 1.29 8.22 8.96
N ILE A 44 2.54 8.44 8.57
CA ILE A 44 3.68 7.61 8.93
C ILE A 44 4.83 8.47 9.46
N THR A 45 5.51 7.91 10.46
CA THR A 45 6.75 8.46 11.03
C THR A 45 7.81 7.38 10.93
N ASN A 46 8.99 7.74 10.43
CA ASN A 46 10.14 6.84 10.35
C ASN A 46 11.42 7.66 10.54
N PRO A 47 12.42 7.18 11.30
CA PRO A 47 13.69 7.90 11.49
C PRO A 47 14.42 8.27 10.20
N ASN A 48 14.23 7.49 9.13
CA ASN A 48 14.85 7.72 7.83
C ASN A 48 14.02 8.65 6.94
N LEU A 49 12.88 9.16 7.43
CA LEU A 49 12.15 10.25 6.80
C LEU A 49 12.50 11.56 7.50
N PRO A 50 12.73 12.66 6.76
CA PRO A 50 13.14 13.93 7.36
C PRO A 50 12.07 14.57 8.26
N LYS A 51 10.82 14.10 8.16
CA LYS A 51 9.66 14.52 8.96
C LYS A 51 8.52 13.54 8.76
N ASP A 52 7.50 13.68 9.60
CA ASP A 52 6.22 13.02 9.44
C ASP A 52 5.69 13.19 8.01
N SER A 53 5.16 12.10 7.49
CA SER A 53 4.74 11.99 6.10
C SER A 53 3.40 11.29 6.01
N VAL A 54 2.77 11.38 4.85
CA VAL A 54 1.45 10.80 4.57
C VAL A 54 1.55 9.91 3.34
N VAL A 55 1.12 8.67 3.47
CA VAL A 55 0.89 7.75 2.35
C VAL A 55 -0.45 8.10 1.71
N LEU A 56 -0.43 8.32 0.40
CA LEU A 56 -1.59 8.72 -0.39
C LEU A 56 -2.13 7.49 -1.14
N LEU A 57 -3.07 6.75 -0.54
CA LEU A 57 -3.59 5.51 -1.13
C LEU A 57 -4.50 5.75 -2.33
N GLU A 58 -4.94 6.99 -2.54
CA GLU A 58 -5.59 7.42 -3.79
C GLU A 58 -4.59 7.63 -4.94
N GLN A 59 -3.27 7.64 -4.67
CA GLN A 59 -2.21 7.85 -5.66
C GLN A 59 -1.35 6.60 -5.87
N ILE A 60 -1.98 5.51 -6.27
CA ILE A 60 -1.32 4.23 -6.56
C ILE A 60 -0.84 4.19 -8.01
N ARG A 61 0.38 3.68 -8.23
CA ARG A 61 1.00 3.55 -9.55
C ARG A 61 1.80 2.26 -9.65
N THR A 62 1.85 1.70 -10.85
CA THR A 62 2.82 0.66 -11.20
C THR A 62 4.14 1.34 -11.58
N LEU A 63 5.23 0.89 -10.98
CA LEU A 63 6.59 1.41 -11.19
C LEU A 63 7.50 0.27 -11.67
N ASP A 64 8.35 0.54 -12.65
CA ASP A 64 9.49 -0.34 -12.95
C ASP A 64 10.43 -0.38 -11.74
N LYS A 65 10.90 -1.57 -11.35
CA LYS A 65 11.85 -1.75 -10.23
C LYS A 65 13.12 -0.92 -10.39
N LYS A 66 13.55 -0.63 -11.62
CA LYS A 66 14.70 0.25 -11.91
C LYS A 66 14.51 1.69 -11.41
N ARG A 67 13.27 2.10 -11.11
CA ARG A 67 12.96 3.42 -10.54
C ARG A 67 13.09 3.45 -9.02
N LEU A 68 13.20 2.29 -8.37
CA LEU A 68 13.46 2.22 -6.93
C LEU A 68 14.96 2.43 -6.69
N ILE A 69 15.27 3.34 -5.76
CA ILE A 69 16.66 3.75 -5.49
C ILE A 69 17.18 3.01 -4.27
N GLU A 70 16.53 3.17 -3.12
CA GLU A 70 16.93 2.56 -1.85
C GLU A 70 15.71 2.23 -0.98
N LYS A 71 15.94 1.36 0.02
CA LYS A 71 14.93 1.04 1.03
C LYS A 71 15.03 2.02 2.19
N VAL A 72 14.03 2.89 2.33
CA VAL A 72 13.94 3.85 3.46
C VAL A 72 13.63 3.14 4.78
N GLY A 73 12.74 2.14 4.77
CA GLY A 73 12.30 1.48 5.99
C GLY A 73 11.27 0.40 5.74
N SER A 74 10.56 0.00 6.79
CA SER A 74 9.43 -0.92 6.72
C SER A 74 8.30 -0.39 7.59
N LEU A 75 7.06 -0.76 7.26
CA LEU A 75 5.88 -0.42 8.05
C LEU A 75 5.68 -1.46 9.17
N SER A 76 5.09 -1.02 10.28
CA SER A 76 4.66 -1.94 11.34
C SER A 76 3.43 -2.74 10.90
N LEU A 77 3.16 -3.88 11.55
CA LEU A 77 1.97 -4.69 11.25
C LEU A 77 0.66 -3.91 11.43
N VAL A 78 0.62 -2.96 12.37
CA VAL A 78 -0.54 -2.07 12.58
C VAL A 78 -0.74 -1.16 11.37
N GLN A 79 0.33 -0.53 10.89
CA GLN A 79 0.28 0.33 9.70
C GLN A 79 -0.10 -0.45 8.44
N VAL A 80 0.37 -1.70 8.29
CA VAL A 80 -0.02 -2.56 7.16
C VAL A 80 -1.53 -2.83 7.18
N LYS A 81 -2.11 -3.17 8.33
CA LYS A 81 -3.57 -3.36 8.45
C LYS A 81 -4.36 -2.09 8.15
N GLU A 82 -3.86 -0.93 8.59
CA GLU A 82 -4.49 0.35 8.25
C GLU A 82 -4.41 0.66 6.75
N ILE A 83 -3.31 0.29 6.08
CA ILE A 83 -3.21 0.37 4.62
C ILE A 83 -4.29 -0.49 3.99
N ASP A 84 -4.46 -1.75 4.40
CA ASP A 84 -5.44 -2.65 3.79
C ASP A 84 -6.87 -2.08 3.89
N LEU A 85 -7.25 -1.56 5.06
CA LEU A 85 -8.55 -0.92 5.27
C LEU A 85 -8.74 0.30 4.36
N LYS A 86 -7.76 1.21 4.36
CA LYS A 86 -7.85 2.47 3.61
C LYS A 86 -7.74 2.26 2.10
N LEU A 87 -7.00 1.25 1.67
CA LEU A 87 -6.90 0.83 0.27
C LEU A 87 -8.24 0.26 -0.18
N SER A 88 -8.90 -0.53 0.65
CA SER A 88 -10.26 -1.02 0.40
C SER A 88 -11.25 0.15 0.22
N THR A 89 -11.21 1.14 1.11
CA THR A 89 -11.97 2.40 0.93
C THR A 89 -11.61 3.10 -0.38
N SER A 90 -10.32 3.20 -0.71
CA SER A 90 -9.85 3.90 -1.92
C SER A 90 -10.33 3.25 -3.22
N PHE A 91 -10.49 1.93 -3.24
CA PHE A 91 -10.92 1.17 -4.41
C PHE A 91 -12.42 0.84 -4.40
N GLY A 92 -13.17 1.28 -3.39
CA GLY A 92 -14.59 0.90 -3.22
C GLY A 92 -14.77 -0.60 -3.05
N LEU A 93 -13.76 -1.28 -2.49
CA LEU A 93 -13.84 -2.69 -2.13
C LEU A 93 -14.57 -2.72 -0.78
N ASP A 94 -15.89 -2.80 -0.82
CA ASP A 94 -16.72 -2.98 0.37
C ASP A 94 -16.38 -4.34 1.00
N LEU A 95 -15.33 -4.38 1.81
CA LEU A 95 -15.00 -5.54 2.59
C LEU A 95 -15.98 -5.60 3.76
N ASN A 96 -17.09 -6.28 3.56
CA ASN A 96 -17.71 -6.95 4.67
C ASN A 96 -16.64 -7.94 5.19
N TYR A 97 -16.02 -7.63 6.33
CA TYR A 97 -14.86 -8.38 6.84
C TYR A 97 -15.16 -9.88 6.94
N GLU A 98 -16.42 -10.20 7.22
CA GLU A 98 -16.99 -11.55 7.19
C GLU A 98 -16.88 -12.25 5.83
N ASP A 99 -17.14 -11.55 4.71
CA ASP A 99 -17.07 -12.13 3.36
C ASP A 99 -15.63 -12.46 2.95
N VAL A 100 -14.67 -11.64 3.38
CA VAL A 100 -13.23 -11.89 3.16
C VAL A 100 -12.79 -13.11 3.97
N LEU A 101 -13.12 -13.17 5.26
CA LEU A 101 -12.79 -14.31 6.11
C LEU A 101 -13.43 -15.61 5.59
N ASN A 102 -14.68 -15.54 5.11
CA ASN A 102 -15.38 -16.66 4.50
C ASN A 102 -14.73 -17.10 3.17
N SER A 103 -14.15 -16.17 2.41
CA SER A 103 -13.44 -16.51 1.17
C SER A 103 -12.08 -17.18 1.42
N LEU A 104 -11.39 -16.81 2.51
CA LEU A 104 -10.10 -17.35 2.91
C LEU A 104 -10.19 -18.71 3.61
N SER A 105 -11.37 -19.06 4.15
CA SER A 105 -11.62 -20.34 4.84
C SER A 105 -12.21 -21.42 3.92
N ARG A 106 -12.42 -21.16 2.63
CA ARG A 106 -12.84 -22.20 1.67
C ARG A 106 -11.71 -23.21 1.44
N PRO A 107 -11.87 -24.50 1.78
CA PRO A 107 -10.88 -25.51 1.41
C PRO A 107 -10.76 -25.57 -0.12
N LYS A 108 -9.53 -25.63 -0.64
CA LYS A 108 -9.27 -25.84 -2.06
C LYS A 108 -10.05 -27.06 -2.54
N ARG A 109 -11.13 -26.85 -3.28
CA ARG A 109 -11.93 -27.93 -3.86
C ARG A 109 -11.00 -28.78 -4.72
N GLY A 110 -10.69 -29.98 -4.22
CA GLY A 110 -9.93 -30.98 -4.94
C GLY A 110 -10.64 -31.26 -6.26
N ARG A 111 -9.93 -31.02 -7.36
CA ARG A 111 -10.33 -31.44 -8.69
C ARG A 111 -10.28 -32.97 -8.70
N LYS A 112 -11.41 -33.64 -8.55
CA LYS A 112 -11.54 -35.06 -8.90
C LYS A 112 -12.19 -35.15 -10.28
N LYS A 113 -11.51 -35.92 -11.13
CA LYS A 113 -11.86 -36.30 -12.50
C LYS A 113 -13.21 -37.01 -12.55
#